data_AF-A0A7V0IGU5-F1
#
_entry.id   AF-A0A7V0IGU5-F1
#
_cell.length_a   1.000
_cell.length_b   1.000
_cell.length_c   1.000
_cell.angle_alpha   90.00
_cell.angle_beta   90.00
_cell.angle_gamma   90.00
#
_symmetry.space_group_name_H-M   'P 1'
#
loop_
_entity.id
_entity.type
_entity.pdbx_description
1 polymer ?
#
loop_
_entity_poly.entity_id
_entity_poly.type
_entity_poly.pdbx_seq_one_letter_code
_entity_poly.pdbx_strand_id
1 'polypeptide(L)'
;MKVYRLVCGVILTAGVVFSAPRMPVGEMFSATWCGPCAMAADYIDEHYPPLEPVVALVRYETDSPFDEYDREGLSDRTSTYFSGSYYIPHFFVDGEDFGSGADVPAAWLSTLSSRAGTDAPVSIEFSDLTMDSVELTITLEDPSYAGSYELNVFLTEDSIHYSAPSGQTIFNQTFRTTMTNSHSGDLITLEVGTPVVRKYAVPSNPDWVPTHCHIVAFVQNTSTNEILQGAKTPLYRPDYYFAVSPASGIITSVSEDSSASFEFTIFNQGRNDDEYSITVESDVPDGWSVSTYAGGTEFSGTTDLPVGSGETGTVSAAISSNGIRGAGKIIFYISSPHITDTEDTVVFRFNAGANVLLVDDDEGGPYEQWFMQSLENLGIVYYYYDHTAAGPPTGDFLNQFDLVIWQTGTDYYYVIVANDMIAIRTYLDNGGALYFSSPEIGYYVNEGGGTAYRTFYNDYFKATYEGDNASTRSVVGVSGDPIGDGLSFSISGGDGADNQNYPDYISPTGGSVVFLDYSGGTQHAAVRYGG
;
A
#
# COMPACT_ATOMS: atom_id res chain seq x y z
N MET A 1 24.03 57.78 -38.23
CA MET A 1 23.83 57.73 -36.77
C MET A 1 22.39 57.33 -36.50
N LYS A 2 22.14 56.03 -36.26
CA LYS A 2 20.87 55.52 -35.73
C LYS A 2 21.21 54.74 -34.48
N VAL A 3 20.83 55.29 -33.33
CA VAL A 3 21.02 54.67 -32.01
C VAL A 3 19.85 53.71 -31.82
N TYR A 4 20.13 52.40 -31.78
CA TYR A 4 19.16 51.41 -31.34
C TYR A 4 19.34 51.21 -29.83
N ARG A 5 18.28 51.50 -29.07
CA ARG A 5 18.18 51.19 -27.64
C ARG A 5 17.95 49.68 -27.50
N LEU A 6 18.91 48.99 -26.87
CA LEU A 6 18.74 47.61 -26.43
C LEU A 6 17.86 47.64 -25.17
N VAL A 7 16.68 47.02 -25.25
CA VAL A 7 15.82 46.76 -24.10
C VAL A 7 16.32 45.46 -23.47
N CYS A 8 16.91 45.53 -22.29
CA CYS A 8 17.18 44.34 -21.47
C CYS A 8 15.85 43.77 -20.98
N GLY A 9 15.40 42.68 -21.60
CA GLY A 9 14.36 41.83 -21.04
C GLY A 9 14.92 41.07 -19.85
N VAL A 10 14.37 41.32 -18.66
CA VAL A 10 14.56 40.45 -17.50
C VAL A 10 13.84 39.15 -17.83
N ILE A 11 14.61 38.10 -18.12
CA ILE A 11 14.09 36.73 -18.18
C ILE A 11 13.98 36.28 -16.73
N LEU A 12 12.76 36.31 -16.19
CA LEU A 12 12.40 35.54 -15.00
C LEU A 12 12.48 34.07 -15.39
N THR A 13 13.59 33.41 -15.04
CA THR A 13 13.63 31.95 -14.98
C THR A 13 12.71 31.55 -13.84
N ALA A 14 11.53 31.03 -14.16
CA ALA A 14 10.76 30.25 -13.21
C ALA A 14 11.65 29.07 -12.82
N GLY A 15 12.18 29.08 -11.59
CA GLY A 15 12.87 27.93 -11.04
C GLY A 15 11.87 26.80 -11.01
N VAL A 16 12.20 25.70 -11.67
CA VAL A 16 11.53 24.43 -11.43
C VAL A 16 11.88 24.09 -9.98
N VAL A 17 10.87 24.11 -9.10
CA VAL A 17 11.01 23.59 -7.75
C VAL A 17 11.08 22.08 -7.94
N PHE A 18 12.26 21.50 -7.71
CA PHE A 18 12.34 20.06 -7.48
C PHE A 18 11.73 19.83 -6.10
N SER A 19 10.93 18.79 -5.95
CA SER A 19 10.45 18.33 -4.65
C SER A 19 10.88 16.87 -4.51
N ALA A 20 11.26 16.47 -3.30
CA ALA A 20 11.65 15.09 -3.03
C ALA A 20 10.39 14.25 -2.76
N PRO A 21 10.35 12.97 -3.17
CA PRO A 21 9.31 12.06 -2.70
C PRO A 21 9.25 12.07 -1.16
N ARG A 22 8.05 12.21 -0.59
CA ARG A 22 7.88 12.24 0.87
C ARG A 22 8.02 10.82 1.43
N MET A 23 8.82 10.69 2.47
CA MET A 23 8.74 9.56 3.40
C MET A 23 8.16 10.08 4.70
N PRO A 24 6.84 9.90 4.94
CA PRO A 24 6.23 10.39 6.16
C PRO A 24 6.72 9.60 7.36
N VAL A 25 6.74 10.26 8.50
CA VAL A 25 7.17 9.68 9.77
C VAL A 25 5.95 9.34 10.60
N GLY A 26 5.80 8.06 10.92
CA GLY A 26 4.81 7.55 11.87
C GLY A 26 5.45 7.36 13.23
N GLU A 27 4.80 7.86 14.28
CA GLU A 27 5.32 7.79 15.64
C GLU A 27 4.25 7.27 16.59
N MET A 28 4.45 6.02 17.06
CA MET A 28 3.53 5.38 17.99
C MET A 28 4.10 5.40 19.40
N PHE A 29 3.35 5.94 20.36
CA PHE A 29 3.61 5.80 21.78
C PHE A 29 2.82 4.62 22.32
N SER A 30 3.51 3.71 23.01
CA SER A 30 3.04 2.39 23.40
C SER A 30 3.64 2.01 24.76
N ALA A 31 3.27 0.85 25.32
CA ALA A 31 3.95 0.26 26.46
C ALA A 31 3.75 -1.25 26.51
N THR A 32 4.78 -1.97 26.97
CA THR A 32 4.75 -3.44 27.05
C THR A 32 3.66 -4.02 27.96
N TRP A 33 3.14 -3.26 28.92
CA TRP A 33 2.05 -3.73 29.79
C TRP A 33 0.65 -3.38 29.27
N CYS A 34 0.56 -2.59 28.20
CA CYS A 34 -0.67 -2.04 27.67
C CYS A 34 -1.32 -3.01 26.66
N GLY A 35 -2.43 -3.64 27.05
CA GLY A 35 -3.19 -4.55 26.17
C GLY A 35 -3.65 -3.90 24.85
N PRO A 36 -4.29 -2.72 24.87
CA PRO A 36 -4.66 -2.02 23.63
C PRO A 36 -3.47 -1.65 22.74
N CYS A 37 -2.30 -1.44 23.33
CA CYS A 37 -1.08 -1.15 22.59
C CYS A 37 -0.58 -2.39 21.83
N ALA A 38 -0.65 -3.56 22.45
CA ALA A 38 -0.37 -4.82 21.76
C ALA A 38 -1.32 -5.04 20.57
N MET A 39 -2.62 -4.78 20.74
CA MET A 39 -3.58 -4.88 19.63
C MET A 39 -3.26 -3.92 18.48
N ALA A 40 -2.84 -2.68 18.79
CA ALA A 40 -2.42 -1.73 17.78
C ALA A 40 -1.11 -2.16 17.10
N ALA A 41 -0.15 -2.70 17.85
CA ALA A 41 1.10 -3.22 17.32
C ALA A 41 0.85 -4.40 16.37
N ASP A 42 0.00 -5.36 16.76
CA ASP A 42 -0.38 -6.51 15.94
C ASP A 42 -1.02 -6.06 14.61
N TYR A 43 -1.95 -5.09 14.68
CA TYR A 43 -2.58 -4.54 13.47
C TYR A 43 -1.54 -3.89 12.55
N ILE A 44 -0.63 -3.09 13.11
CA ILE A 44 0.43 -2.44 12.32
C ILE A 44 1.37 -3.50 11.74
N ASP A 45 1.77 -4.51 12.49
CA ASP A 45 2.67 -5.57 12.01
C ASP A 45 2.06 -6.34 10.82
N GLU A 46 0.74 -6.54 10.82
CA GLU A 46 0.00 -7.19 9.74
C GLU A 46 -0.13 -6.30 8.48
N HIS A 47 -0.27 -4.97 8.65
CA HIS A 47 -0.65 -4.05 7.57
C HIS A 47 0.44 -3.06 7.12
N TYR A 48 1.55 -2.95 7.86
CA TYR A 48 2.69 -2.09 7.53
C TYR A 48 3.61 -2.61 6.42
N PRO A 49 3.78 -3.93 6.16
CA PRO A 49 4.75 -4.40 5.15
C PRO A 49 4.65 -3.71 3.77
N PRO A 50 3.45 -3.42 3.21
CA PRO A 50 3.33 -2.67 1.96
C PRO A 50 3.78 -1.20 2.04
N LEU A 51 3.75 -0.60 3.24
CA LEU A 51 4.17 0.77 3.50
C LEU A 51 5.63 0.90 3.90
N GLU A 52 6.26 -0.20 4.29
CA GLU A 52 7.65 -0.25 4.77
C GLU A 52 8.62 0.49 3.83
N PRO A 53 8.60 0.32 2.50
CA PRO A 53 9.59 0.97 1.63
C PRO A 53 9.48 2.50 1.58
N VAL A 54 8.31 3.05 1.93
CA VAL A 54 7.98 4.47 1.71
C VAL A 54 7.61 5.22 2.98
N VAL A 55 7.67 4.57 4.16
CA VAL A 55 7.32 5.17 5.46
C VAL A 55 8.41 4.92 6.49
N ALA A 56 8.77 5.94 7.27
CA ALA A 56 9.60 5.77 8.47
C ALA A 56 8.71 5.61 9.70
N LEU A 57 8.60 4.41 10.26
CA LEU A 57 7.84 4.16 11.48
C LEU A 57 8.77 4.03 12.68
N VAL A 58 8.39 4.65 13.80
CA VAL A 58 9.09 4.55 15.10
C VAL A 58 8.08 4.25 16.20
N ARG A 59 8.34 3.22 17.00
CA ARG A 59 7.52 2.82 18.16
C ARG A 59 8.28 3.11 19.45
N TYR A 60 7.69 3.96 20.27
CA TYR A 60 8.17 4.38 21.58
C TYR A 60 7.47 3.55 22.65
N GLU A 61 8.16 2.51 23.12
CA GLU A 61 7.69 1.69 24.23
C GLU A 61 8.02 2.36 25.57
N THR A 62 7.08 3.16 26.09
CA THR A 62 7.23 3.88 27.35
C THR A 62 7.06 2.95 28.55
N ASP A 63 7.80 3.25 29.64
CA ASP A 63 7.84 2.43 30.85
C ASP A 63 8.12 0.94 30.53
N SER A 64 9.15 0.70 29.72
CA SER A 64 9.48 -0.61 29.17
C SER A 64 10.96 -0.94 29.35
N PRO A 65 11.36 -2.22 29.34
CA PRO A 65 12.78 -2.57 29.38
C PRO A 65 13.58 -2.06 28.16
N PHE A 66 12.91 -1.58 27.12
CA PHE A 66 13.58 -1.01 25.94
C PHE A 66 13.98 0.45 26.15
N ASP A 67 13.39 1.15 27.13
CA ASP A 67 13.73 2.55 27.44
C ASP A 67 15.02 2.71 28.26
N GLU A 68 15.54 1.63 28.83
CA GLU A 68 16.73 1.66 29.69
C GLU A 68 18.00 2.13 28.96
N TYR A 69 17.99 2.08 27.62
CA TYR A 69 19.14 2.46 26.80
C TYR A 69 19.20 3.96 26.49
N ASP A 70 18.05 4.63 26.38
CA ASP A 70 17.96 6.07 26.18
C ASP A 70 16.66 6.67 26.73
N ARG A 71 16.55 6.61 28.05
CA ARG A 71 15.37 7.12 28.77
C ARG A 71 15.24 8.64 28.65
N GLU A 72 16.35 9.36 28.49
CA GLU A 72 16.32 10.82 28.31
C GLU A 72 15.79 11.17 26.93
N GLY A 73 16.27 10.52 25.86
CA GLY A 73 15.74 10.63 24.49
C GLY A 73 14.25 10.30 24.41
N LEU A 74 13.83 9.20 25.01
CA LEU A 74 12.42 8.81 25.06
C LEU A 74 11.55 9.83 25.81
N SER A 75 12.04 10.32 26.96
CA SER A 75 11.33 11.33 27.76
C SER A 75 11.21 12.65 27.01
N ASP A 76 12.28 13.10 26.37
CA ASP A 76 12.30 14.31 25.55
C ASP A 76 11.29 14.17 24.40
N ARG A 77 11.32 13.05 23.69
CA ARG A 77 10.39 12.81 22.57
C ARG A 77 8.94 12.75 23.01
N THR A 78 8.67 12.14 24.15
CA THR A 78 7.35 12.14 24.78
C THR A 78 6.91 13.58 25.11
N SER A 79 7.82 14.42 25.61
CA SER A 79 7.52 15.81 25.98
C SER A 79 7.30 16.74 24.78
N THR A 80 7.78 16.38 23.59
CA THR A 80 7.49 17.10 22.33
C THR A 80 5.99 17.12 22.04
N TYR A 81 5.29 16.02 22.33
CA TYR A 81 3.87 15.86 22.00
C TYR A 81 2.94 16.02 23.19
N PHE A 82 3.37 15.60 24.38
CA PHE A 82 2.49 15.51 25.54
C PHE A 82 2.87 16.52 26.62
N SER A 83 1.93 17.42 26.93
CA SER A 83 2.04 18.35 28.06
C SER A 83 1.28 17.82 29.29
N GLY A 84 1.77 16.72 29.86
CA GLY A 84 1.20 16.11 31.07
C GLY A 84 0.73 14.68 30.86
N SER A 85 -0.41 14.31 31.44
CA SER A 85 -0.96 12.96 31.27
C SER A 85 -1.42 12.73 29.83
N TYR A 86 -1.02 11.61 29.26
CA TYR A 86 -1.41 11.15 27.93
C TYR A 86 -1.92 9.71 28.00
N TYR A 87 -2.46 9.24 26.89
CA TYR A 87 -3.00 7.89 26.74
C TYR A 87 -2.15 7.13 25.72
N ILE A 88 -2.14 5.81 25.82
CA ILE A 88 -1.45 4.91 24.90
C ILE A 88 -2.41 3.75 24.53
N PRO A 89 -2.35 3.21 23.30
CA PRO A 89 -1.47 3.63 22.21
C PRO A 89 -1.89 4.97 21.62
N HIS A 90 -0.94 5.79 21.18
CA HIS A 90 -1.21 7.11 20.59
C HIS A 90 -0.28 7.35 19.41
N PHE A 91 -0.78 7.92 18.33
CA PHE A 91 -0.03 7.99 17.08
C PHE A 91 0.04 9.39 16.49
N PHE A 92 1.20 9.72 15.92
CA PHE A 92 1.43 10.95 15.18
C PHE A 92 1.89 10.63 13.75
N VAL A 93 1.42 11.42 12.79
CA VAL A 93 1.88 11.35 11.39
C VAL A 93 2.47 12.71 11.04
N ASP A 94 3.75 12.72 10.66
CA ASP A 94 4.50 13.96 10.41
C ASP A 94 4.36 15.00 11.55
N GLY A 95 4.24 14.51 12.78
CA GLY A 95 4.04 15.31 13.99
C GLY A 95 2.64 15.89 14.20
N GLU A 96 1.68 15.62 13.31
CA GLU A 96 0.26 15.87 13.55
C GLU A 96 -0.36 14.73 14.37
N ASP A 97 -1.28 15.08 15.28
CA ASP A 97 -1.91 14.16 16.23
C ASP A 97 -3.07 13.38 15.59
N PHE A 98 -2.96 12.05 15.53
CA PHE A 98 -4.01 11.13 15.07
C PHE A 98 -4.64 10.30 16.19
N GLY A 99 -4.41 10.70 17.44
CA GLY A 99 -5.12 10.25 18.61
C GLY A 99 -4.76 8.83 19.06
N SER A 100 -5.67 8.30 19.90
CA SER A 100 -5.57 6.98 20.53
C SER A 100 -6.87 6.18 20.35
N GLY A 101 -6.76 4.86 20.21
CA GLY A 101 -7.92 3.95 20.18
C GLY A 101 -7.65 2.64 19.46
N ALA A 102 -8.40 1.59 19.80
CA ALA A 102 -8.19 0.24 19.26
C ALA A 102 -8.60 0.08 17.78
N ASP A 103 -9.55 0.88 17.29
CA ASP A 103 -10.04 0.84 15.90
C ASP A 103 -9.35 1.89 14.98
N VAL A 104 -8.42 2.65 15.52
CA VAL A 104 -7.74 3.78 14.85
C VAL A 104 -6.48 3.40 14.05
N PRO A 105 -5.76 2.28 14.30
CA PRO A 105 -4.55 1.93 13.55
C PRO A 105 -4.72 1.91 12.02
N ALA A 106 -5.89 1.50 11.53
CA ALA A 106 -6.24 1.57 10.11
C ALA A 106 -6.15 3.00 9.55
N ALA A 107 -6.65 3.99 10.29
CA ALA A 107 -6.61 5.39 9.89
C ALA A 107 -5.18 5.96 9.96
N TRP A 108 -4.35 5.50 10.89
CA TRP A 108 -2.94 5.87 10.98
C TRP A 108 -2.18 5.44 9.72
N LEU A 109 -2.30 4.17 9.35
CA LEU A 109 -1.64 3.62 8.16
C LEU A 109 -2.19 4.21 6.86
N SER A 110 -3.51 4.44 6.77
CA SER A 110 -4.12 5.12 5.64
C SER A 110 -3.59 6.55 5.46
N THR A 111 -3.40 7.29 6.57
CA THR A 111 -2.82 8.63 6.53
C THR A 111 -1.36 8.59 6.08
N LEU A 112 -0.56 7.66 6.60
CA LEU A 112 0.83 7.47 6.18
C LEU A 112 0.93 7.16 4.68
N SER A 113 0.11 6.24 4.18
CA SER A 113 0.02 5.91 2.76
C SER A 113 -0.32 7.14 1.90
N SER A 114 -1.34 7.90 2.31
CA SER A 114 -1.74 9.14 1.65
C SER A 114 -0.60 10.16 1.60
N ARG A 115 0.14 10.32 2.71
CA ARG A 115 1.28 11.25 2.80
C ARG A 115 2.47 10.80 1.97
N ALA A 116 2.74 9.51 1.87
CA ALA A 116 3.80 8.96 1.03
C ALA A 116 3.57 9.24 -0.47
N GLY A 117 2.31 9.42 -0.89
CA GLY A 117 1.95 9.85 -2.24
C GLY A 117 2.12 11.35 -2.51
N THR A 118 2.74 12.11 -1.60
CA THR A 118 2.96 13.56 -1.73
C THR A 118 4.44 13.93 -1.78
N ASP A 119 4.69 15.22 -2.01
CA ASP A 119 6.03 15.79 -2.09
C ASP A 119 6.51 16.36 -0.75
N ALA A 120 7.83 16.44 -0.57
CA ALA A 120 8.49 17.05 0.58
C ALA A 120 9.36 18.26 0.18
N PRO A 121 9.41 19.31 1.01
CA PRO A 121 10.20 20.52 0.75
C PRO A 121 11.69 20.35 1.06
N VAL A 122 12.08 19.19 1.61
CA VAL A 122 13.43 18.85 2.06
C VAL A 122 13.75 17.42 1.61
N SER A 123 14.99 17.16 1.20
CA SER A 123 15.53 15.82 0.99
C SER A 123 16.53 15.47 2.10
N ILE A 124 16.58 14.19 2.46
CA ILE A 124 17.53 13.63 3.42
C ILE A 124 18.18 12.41 2.77
N GLU A 125 19.49 12.46 2.60
CA GLU A 125 20.27 11.39 1.98
C GLU A 125 21.27 10.83 2.98
N PHE A 126 21.31 9.49 3.10
CA PHE A 126 22.32 8.82 3.92
C PHE A 126 23.59 8.52 3.11
N SER A 127 24.73 8.72 3.75
CA SER A 127 26.06 8.44 3.24
C SER A 127 26.94 7.88 4.36
N ASP A 128 28.08 7.29 3.99
CA ASP A 128 29.04 6.69 4.95
C ASP A 128 28.40 5.83 6.06
N LEU A 129 27.47 4.96 5.66
CA LEU A 129 26.77 4.02 6.53
C LEU A 129 27.71 2.87 6.92
N THR A 130 28.12 2.89 8.18
CA THR A 130 28.97 1.86 8.78
C THR A 130 28.42 1.48 10.15
N MET A 131 28.95 0.41 10.74
CA MET A 131 28.65 0.07 12.13
C MET A 131 29.12 1.13 13.14
N ASP A 132 30.01 2.04 12.74
CA ASP A 132 30.63 3.03 13.64
C ASP A 132 30.06 4.43 13.44
N SER A 133 29.55 4.75 12.25
CA SER A 133 29.02 6.06 11.92
C SER A 133 28.02 6.04 10.78
N VAL A 134 27.20 7.09 10.73
CA VAL A 134 26.33 7.45 9.61
C VAL A 134 26.50 8.94 9.31
N GLU A 135 26.54 9.30 8.03
CA GLU A 135 26.51 10.69 7.57
C GLU A 135 25.20 10.98 6.84
N LEU A 136 24.65 12.16 7.04
CA LEU A 136 23.41 12.64 6.44
C LEU A 136 23.68 13.94 5.70
N THR A 137 23.14 14.04 4.49
CA THR A 137 23.06 15.28 3.74
C THR A 137 21.60 15.72 3.66
N ILE A 138 21.30 16.92 4.15
CA ILE A 138 19.96 17.50 4.14
C ILE A 138 19.97 18.68 3.16
N THR A 139 19.10 18.64 2.15
CA THR A 139 19.00 19.69 1.14
C THR A 139 17.61 20.31 1.15
N LEU A 140 17.56 21.65 1.10
CA LEU A 140 16.31 22.40 0.97
C LEU A 140 15.91 22.46 -0.50
N GLU A 141 14.76 21.87 -0.81
CA GLU A 141 14.22 21.76 -2.17
C GLU A 141 13.23 22.91 -2.46
N ASP A 142 12.42 23.29 -1.48
CA ASP A 142 11.51 24.44 -1.55
C ASP A 142 12.04 25.66 -0.76
N PRO A 143 12.45 26.74 -1.44
CA PRO A 143 12.93 27.97 -0.80
C PRO A 143 11.99 28.61 0.23
N SER A 144 10.67 28.35 0.14
CA SER A 144 9.69 28.89 1.08
C SER A 144 9.80 28.29 2.48
N TYR A 145 10.51 27.17 2.61
CA TYR A 145 10.84 26.49 3.86
C TYR A 145 12.26 26.81 4.35
N ALA A 146 12.88 27.90 3.88
CA ALA A 146 14.16 28.35 4.44
C ALA A 146 13.97 28.81 5.90
N GLY A 147 14.80 28.28 6.81
CA GLY A 147 14.62 28.53 8.24
C GLY A 147 15.46 27.64 9.13
N SER A 148 15.22 27.74 10.44
CA SER A 148 15.85 26.87 11.44
C SER A 148 14.89 25.77 11.86
N TYR A 149 15.41 24.54 11.88
CA TYR A 149 14.66 23.32 12.16
C TYR A 149 15.48 22.41 13.06
N GLU A 150 14.82 21.41 13.61
CA GLU A 150 15.45 20.37 14.40
C GLU A 150 15.65 19.12 13.55
N LEU A 151 16.89 18.64 13.48
CA LEU A 151 17.21 17.33 12.91
C LEU A 151 17.18 16.31 14.04
N ASN A 152 16.35 15.29 13.89
CA ASN A 152 16.34 14.12 14.76
C ASN A 152 16.91 12.93 14.01
N VAL A 153 17.75 12.14 14.68
CA VAL A 153 18.33 10.90 14.14
C VAL A 153 18.28 9.84 15.22
N PHE A 154 17.57 8.76 14.96
CA PHE A 154 17.31 7.67 15.88
C PHE A 154 17.81 6.35 15.32
N LEU A 155 18.20 5.45 16.23
CA LEU A 155 18.36 4.04 15.93
C LEU A 155 17.11 3.30 16.42
N THR A 156 16.49 2.54 15.51
CA THR A 156 15.38 1.64 15.81
C THR A 156 15.82 0.19 15.58
N GLU A 157 15.09 -0.77 16.16
CA GLU A 157 15.34 -2.19 15.97
C GLU A 157 14.05 -2.98 15.77
N ASP A 158 14.11 -3.94 14.85
CA ASP A 158 13.04 -4.87 14.52
C ASP A 158 13.24 -6.24 15.19
N SER A 159 12.17 -7.04 15.21
CA SER A 159 12.21 -8.45 15.64
C SER A 159 12.79 -8.66 17.05
N ILE A 160 12.52 -7.73 17.98
CA ILE A 160 12.93 -7.88 19.37
C ILE A 160 12.00 -8.90 20.04
N HIS A 161 12.56 -10.01 20.49
CA HIS A 161 11.82 -11.05 21.20
C HIS A 161 11.73 -10.72 22.69
N TYR A 162 10.53 -10.42 23.17
CA TYR A 162 10.27 -10.12 24.58
C TYR A 162 8.86 -10.55 24.96
N SER A 163 8.72 -11.40 25.99
CA SER A 163 7.40 -11.83 26.49
C SER A 163 6.79 -10.76 27.39
N ALA A 164 6.01 -9.86 26.79
CA ALA A 164 5.43 -8.72 27.49
C ALA A 164 4.17 -9.10 28.30
N PRO A 165 3.86 -8.37 29.41
CA PRO A 165 2.63 -8.60 30.17
C PRO A 165 1.34 -8.41 29.38
N SER A 166 1.38 -7.61 28.30
CA SER A 166 0.26 -7.43 27.36
C SER A 166 -0.06 -8.67 26.53
N GLY A 167 0.87 -9.64 26.44
CA GLY A 167 0.78 -10.81 25.57
C GLY A 167 1.60 -10.69 24.27
N GLN A 168 2.07 -9.49 23.93
CA GLN A 168 2.95 -9.27 22.79
C GLN A 168 4.30 -9.98 22.99
N THR A 169 4.83 -10.59 21.93
CA THR A 169 6.08 -11.37 21.99
C THR A 169 7.18 -10.89 21.04
N ILE A 170 6.82 -10.10 20.05
CA ILE A 170 7.72 -9.52 19.05
C ILE A 170 7.46 -8.02 19.00
N PHE A 171 8.53 -7.23 19.02
CA PHE A 171 8.47 -5.78 18.91
C PHE A 171 9.27 -5.33 17.68
N ASN A 172 8.64 -4.53 16.85
CA ASN A 172 9.20 -4.00 15.61
C ASN A 172 9.33 -2.48 15.66
N GLN A 173 10.20 -1.92 14.82
CA GLN A 173 10.48 -0.49 14.70
C GLN A 173 10.69 0.21 16.04
N THR A 174 11.23 -0.51 17.02
CA THR A 174 11.28 -0.05 18.41
C THR A 174 12.43 0.93 18.56
N PHE A 175 12.14 2.13 19.06
CA PHE A 175 13.14 3.13 19.39
C PHE A 175 14.16 2.55 20.38
N ARG A 176 15.46 2.67 20.05
CA ARG A 176 16.56 2.24 20.93
C ARG A 176 17.32 3.42 21.49
N THR A 177 17.64 4.42 20.66
CA THR A 177 18.41 5.60 21.11
C THR A 177 18.36 6.76 20.12
N THR A 178 18.53 7.96 20.65
CA THR A 178 18.86 9.18 19.93
C THR A 178 20.35 9.24 19.61
N MET A 179 20.69 9.57 18.36
CA MET A 179 22.07 9.67 17.87
C MET A 179 22.57 11.11 17.73
N THR A 180 21.66 12.08 17.78
CA THR A 180 22.00 13.51 17.73
C THR A 180 22.77 13.94 18.97
N ASN A 181 23.42 15.10 18.91
CA ASN A 181 24.23 15.59 20.03
C ASN A 181 23.39 16.05 21.24
N SER A 182 22.09 16.22 21.01
CA SER A 182 21.06 16.50 22.01
C SER A 182 19.91 15.49 21.86
N HIS A 183 19.32 15.11 22.99
CA HIS A 183 18.16 14.21 23.05
C HIS A 183 16.92 14.81 22.37
N SER A 184 16.81 16.15 22.35
CA SER A 184 15.79 16.91 21.62
C SER A 184 16.26 17.33 20.21
N GLY A 185 17.08 16.51 19.54
CA GLY A 185 17.59 16.79 18.19
C GLY A 185 18.65 17.90 18.09
N ASP A 186 19.28 17.99 16.92
CA ASP A 186 20.27 19.01 16.59
C ASP A 186 19.64 20.18 15.81
N LEU A 187 19.90 21.42 16.23
CA LEU A 187 19.47 22.59 15.47
C LEU A 187 20.23 22.68 14.14
N ILE A 188 19.49 22.79 13.04
CA ILE A 188 19.99 23.01 11.70
C ILE A 188 19.37 24.27 11.10
N THR A 189 20.05 24.86 10.12
CA THR A 189 19.53 25.98 9.32
C THR A 189 19.55 25.57 7.86
N LEU A 190 18.38 25.61 7.24
CA LEU A 190 18.16 25.26 5.84
C LEU A 190 18.17 26.51 4.98
N GLU A 191 19.06 26.54 3.99
CA GLU A 191 19.20 27.61 3.02
C GLU A 191 19.30 27.02 1.62
N VAL A 192 18.73 27.71 0.63
CA VAL A 192 18.73 27.26 -0.76
C VAL A 192 20.17 27.12 -1.27
N GLY A 193 20.47 25.96 -1.86
CA GLY A 193 21.78 25.68 -2.46
C GLY A 193 22.92 25.45 -1.46
N THR A 194 22.62 25.34 -0.16
CA THR A 194 23.62 25.00 0.87
C THR A 194 23.17 23.78 1.66
N PRO A 195 23.59 22.56 1.26
CA PRO A 195 23.27 21.36 2.00
C PRO A 195 23.85 21.37 3.42
N VAL A 196 23.07 20.86 4.37
CA VAL A 196 23.52 20.64 5.75
C VAL A 196 24.03 19.21 5.86
N VAL A 197 25.31 19.05 6.16
CA VAL A 197 25.92 17.73 6.40
C VAL A 197 26.08 17.49 7.90
N ARG A 198 25.68 16.31 8.37
CA ARG A 198 25.86 15.87 9.76
C ARG A 198 26.34 14.43 9.80
N LYS A 199 27.32 14.16 10.65
CA LYS A 199 27.85 12.81 10.86
C LYS A 199 27.71 12.44 12.33
N TYR A 200 27.12 11.27 12.57
CA TYR A 200 26.84 10.75 13.90
C TYR A 200 27.55 9.42 14.10
N ALA A 201 28.01 9.19 15.33
CA ALA A 201 28.52 7.89 15.72
C ALA A 201 27.33 6.95 15.99
N VAL A 202 27.44 5.71 15.53
CA VAL A 202 26.45 4.67 15.85
C VAL A 202 26.82 4.08 17.21
N PRO A 203 25.94 4.15 18.22
CA PRO A 203 26.21 3.54 19.51
C PRO A 203 26.29 2.01 19.37
N SER A 204 27.33 1.41 19.95
CA SER A 204 27.45 -0.05 20.00
C SER A 204 26.79 -0.59 21.27
N ASN A 205 25.91 -1.58 21.13
CA ASN A 205 25.32 -2.29 22.25
C ASN A 205 25.28 -3.80 21.97
N PRO A 206 25.81 -4.66 22.88
CA PRO A 206 25.82 -6.09 22.66
C PRO A 206 24.42 -6.75 22.66
N ASP A 207 23.41 -6.07 23.19
CA ASP A 207 22.02 -6.56 23.21
C ASP A 207 21.27 -6.26 21.90
N TRP A 208 21.83 -5.42 21.02
CA TRP A 208 21.23 -5.07 19.73
C TRP A 208 21.72 -6.05 18.67
N VAL A 209 20.84 -6.42 17.75
CA VAL A 209 21.18 -7.21 16.57
C VAL A 209 21.39 -6.25 15.40
N PRO A 210 22.62 -5.95 14.97
CA PRO A 210 22.87 -4.88 14.00
C PRO A 210 22.14 -5.04 12.66
N THR A 211 21.85 -6.27 12.25
CA THR A 211 21.09 -6.59 11.03
C THR A 211 19.59 -6.33 11.16
N HIS A 212 19.09 -6.11 12.37
CA HIS A 212 17.70 -5.70 12.64
C HIS A 212 17.59 -4.21 12.94
N CYS A 213 18.72 -3.49 12.98
CA CYS A 213 18.73 -2.08 13.30
C CYS A 213 18.53 -1.22 12.04
N HIS A 214 17.78 -0.13 12.19
CA HIS A 214 17.59 0.89 11.19
C HIS A 214 17.98 2.26 11.76
N ILE A 215 18.48 3.13 10.89
CA ILE A 215 18.63 4.55 11.19
C ILE A 215 17.40 5.27 10.62
N VAL A 216 16.72 6.03 11.46
CA VAL A 216 15.60 6.90 11.08
C VAL A 216 16.02 8.34 11.32
N ALA A 217 15.85 9.20 10.32
CA ALA A 217 16.17 10.61 10.42
C ALA A 217 15.02 11.47 9.92
N PHE A 218 14.78 12.62 10.56
CA PHE A 218 13.74 13.54 10.12
C PHE A 218 14.01 14.98 10.53
N VAL A 219 13.49 15.91 9.73
CA VAL A 219 13.58 17.36 9.96
C VAL A 219 12.25 17.88 10.45
N GLN A 220 12.24 18.48 11.64
CA GLN A 220 11.03 18.92 12.32
C GLN A 220 11.02 20.42 12.61
N ASN A 221 9.85 21.03 12.46
CA ASN A 221 9.58 22.39 12.88
C ASN A 221 9.35 22.44 14.40
N THR A 222 10.22 23.14 15.11
CA THR A 222 10.19 23.21 16.59
C THR A 222 9.00 23.98 17.16
N SER A 223 8.27 24.73 16.33
CA SER A 223 7.13 25.55 16.77
C SER A 223 5.79 24.86 16.51
N THR A 224 5.70 24.04 15.46
CA THR A 224 4.46 23.38 15.04
C THR A 224 4.48 21.87 15.22
N ASN A 225 5.66 21.29 15.54
CA ASN A 225 5.96 19.87 15.50
C ASN A 225 5.84 19.22 14.12
N GLU A 226 5.54 19.97 13.06
CA GLU A 226 5.46 19.45 11.70
C GLU A 226 6.80 18.83 11.26
N ILE A 227 6.76 17.59 10.81
CA ILE A 227 7.91 16.93 10.19
C ILE A 227 7.86 17.19 8.69
N LEU A 228 8.89 17.88 8.21
CA LEU A 228 9.00 18.28 6.82
C LEU A 228 9.37 17.11 5.92
N GLN A 229 10.22 16.22 6.39
CA GLN A 229 10.68 15.03 5.67
C GLN A 229 11.23 14.01 6.67
N GLY A 230 10.99 12.72 6.40
CA GLY A 230 11.67 11.59 7.01
C GLY A 230 12.61 10.88 6.03
N ALA A 231 13.47 10.03 6.55
CA ALA A 231 14.24 9.07 5.80
C ALA A 231 14.60 7.89 6.72
N LYS A 232 14.70 6.69 6.17
CA LYS A 232 15.25 5.54 6.90
C LYS A 232 16.19 4.71 6.05
N THR A 233 17.08 3.97 6.71
CA THR A 233 17.99 3.03 6.06
C THR A 233 18.42 1.94 7.06
N PRO A 234 18.65 0.69 6.63
CA PRO A 234 19.23 -0.33 7.52
C PRO A 234 20.62 0.11 8.00
N LEU A 235 20.95 -0.17 9.26
CA LEU A 235 22.26 0.14 9.85
C LEU A 235 23.39 -0.57 9.07
N TYR A 236 23.13 -1.80 8.63
CA TYR A 236 24.03 -2.54 7.77
C TYR A 236 23.54 -2.46 6.32
N ARG A 237 24.22 -1.65 5.48
CA ARG A 237 24.03 -1.72 4.02
C ARG A 237 24.67 -2.99 3.48
N PRO A 238 23.91 -3.91 2.86
CA PRO A 238 24.49 -5.03 2.14
C PRO A 238 25.42 -4.56 1.01
N ASP A 239 26.35 -5.40 0.58
CA ASP A 239 27.25 -5.07 -0.53
C ASP A 239 26.47 -4.73 -1.81
N TYR A 240 25.34 -5.42 -2.01
CA TYR A 240 24.39 -5.22 -3.10
C TYR A 240 22.98 -5.26 -2.53
N TYR A 241 22.19 -4.24 -2.82
CA TYR A 241 20.78 -4.15 -2.43
C TYR A 241 20.09 -3.14 -3.32
N PHE A 242 18.81 -3.32 -3.61
CA PHE A 242 18.04 -2.37 -4.40
C PHE A 242 16.60 -2.30 -3.91
N ALA A 243 15.95 -1.19 -4.22
CA ALA A 243 14.51 -1.02 -4.07
C ALA A 243 13.94 -0.43 -5.35
N VAL A 244 12.69 -0.78 -5.66
CA VAL A 244 11.99 -0.28 -6.84
C VAL A 244 10.82 0.61 -6.40
N SER A 245 10.65 1.76 -7.07
CA SER A 245 9.57 2.69 -6.75
C SER A 245 8.98 3.39 -7.98
N PRO A 246 7.64 3.43 -8.14
CA PRO A 246 6.68 2.67 -7.35
C PRO A 246 6.74 1.17 -7.71
N ALA A 247 6.68 0.27 -6.72
CA ALA A 247 6.61 -1.18 -6.95
C ALA A 247 5.35 -1.58 -7.75
N SER A 248 4.30 -0.76 -7.67
CA SER A 248 3.09 -0.88 -8.49
C SER A 248 2.57 0.51 -8.87
N GLY A 249 2.49 0.78 -10.17
CA GLY A 249 1.84 1.97 -10.70
C GLY A 249 0.39 1.71 -11.09
N ILE A 250 -0.54 2.03 -10.20
CA ILE A 250 -1.93 2.37 -10.57
C ILE A 250 -1.84 3.83 -11.12
N ILE A 251 -2.54 4.34 -12.14
CA ILE A 251 -3.95 4.29 -12.57
C ILE A 251 -4.00 4.86 -14.01
N THR A 252 -5.01 4.64 -14.88
CA THR A 252 -6.32 5.32 -14.95
C THR A 252 -7.01 4.75 -16.18
N SER A 253 -8.32 4.49 -16.11
CA SER A 253 -9.13 4.42 -17.32
C SER A 253 -8.93 5.71 -18.09
N VAL A 254 -8.39 5.58 -19.30
CA VAL A 254 -8.22 6.69 -20.21
C VAL A 254 -9.19 6.46 -21.36
N SER A 255 -9.82 7.52 -21.86
CA SER A 255 -10.80 7.44 -22.94
C SER A 255 -10.23 6.69 -24.16
N GLU A 256 -11.11 6.08 -24.95
CA GLU A 256 -10.79 5.52 -26.27
C GLU A 256 -9.90 6.51 -27.08
N ASP A 257 -8.82 6.01 -27.72
CA ASP A 257 -7.77 6.76 -28.46
C ASP A 257 -6.60 7.40 -27.67
N SER A 258 -6.27 6.94 -26.47
CA SER A 258 -5.19 7.52 -25.66
C SER A 258 -3.93 6.66 -25.58
N SER A 259 -2.79 7.32 -25.48
CA SER A 259 -1.51 6.74 -25.03
C SER A 259 -1.36 6.97 -23.53
N ALA A 260 -0.87 5.98 -22.80
CA ALA A 260 -0.43 6.15 -21.42
C ALA A 260 1.06 5.88 -21.30
N SER A 261 1.71 6.59 -20.38
CA SER A 261 3.11 6.38 -20.03
C SER A 261 3.23 6.13 -18.54
N PHE A 262 4.17 5.28 -18.18
CA PHE A 262 4.51 4.95 -16.81
C PHE A 262 6.02 4.99 -16.65
N GLU A 263 6.47 5.41 -15.48
CA GLU A 263 7.89 5.46 -15.12
C GLU A 263 8.05 4.92 -13.70
N PHE A 264 9.13 4.16 -13.50
CA PHE A 264 9.58 3.72 -12.19
C PHE A 264 11.10 3.87 -12.09
N THR A 265 11.59 3.76 -10.86
CA THR A 265 12.98 3.95 -10.50
C THR A 265 13.53 2.74 -9.79
N ILE A 266 14.78 2.39 -10.08
CA ILE A 266 15.57 1.41 -9.33
C ILE A 266 16.61 2.18 -8.52
N PHE A 267 16.51 2.13 -7.20
CA PHE A 267 17.44 2.79 -6.30
C PHE A 267 18.48 1.80 -5.79
N ASN A 268 19.77 2.05 -6.07
CA ASN A 268 20.86 1.23 -5.56
C ASN A 268 21.13 1.56 -4.09
N GLN A 269 20.70 0.65 -3.22
CA GLN A 269 20.89 0.75 -1.77
C GLN A 269 22.15 0.02 -1.29
N GLY A 270 22.83 -0.72 -2.17
CA GLY A 270 24.07 -1.42 -1.89
C GLY A 270 25.25 -0.48 -1.69
N ARG A 271 26.34 -1.01 -1.13
CA ARG A 271 27.61 -0.29 -0.99
C ARG A 271 28.41 -0.21 -2.29
N ASN A 272 28.15 -1.10 -3.23
CA ASN A 272 28.84 -1.17 -4.51
C ASN A 272 27.91 -0.72 -5.64
N ASP A 273 28.51 -0.20 -6.71
CA ASP A 273 27.82 -0.06 -7.99
C ASP A 273 27.30 -1.42 -8.43
N ASP A 274 26.13 -1.44 -9.07
CA ASP A 274 25.51 -2.67 -9.54
C ASP A 274 24.96 -2.49 -10.94
N GLU A 275 24.66 -3.61 -11.58
CA GLU A 275 24.07 -3.67 -12.91
C GLU A 275 22.78 -4.48 -12.83
N TYR A 276 21.65 -3.80 -12.94
CA TYR A 276 20.34 -4.44 -12.79
C TYR A 276 19.85 -4.98 -14.12
N SER A 277 19.58 -6.29 -14.15
CA SER A 277 18.98 -6.96 -15.30
C SER A 277 17.47 -6.74 -15.26
N ILE A 278 16.95 -6.06 -16.27
CA ILE A 278 15.54 -5.73 -16.44
C ILE A 278 15.00 -6.52 -17.62
N THR A 279 14.06 -7.44 -17.36
CA THR A 279 13.31 -8.16 -18.40
C THR A 279 11.90 -7.62 -18.48
N VAL A 280 11.41 -7.35 -19.69
CA VAL A 280 10.04 -6.90 -19.91
C VAL A 280 9.21 -7.94 -20.65
N GLU A 281 8.00 -8.16 -20.15
CA GLU A 281 6.93 -8.92 -20.79
C GLU A 281 5.71 -8.03 -20.99
N SER A 282 5.00 -8.23 -22.10
CA SER A 282 3.78 -7.50 -22.40
C SER A 282 2.66 -8.47 -22.75
N ASP A 283 1.52 -8.29 -22.10
CA ASP A 283 0.27 -8.99 -22.36
C ASP A 283 -0.78 -7.95 -22.74
N VAL A 284 -0.88 -7.68 -24.03
CA VAL A 284 -1.72 -6.60 -24.59
C VAL A 284 -2.51 -7.12 -25.79
N PRO A 285 -3.73 -6.63 -26.03
CA PRO A 285 -4.53 -6.99 -27.20
C PRO A 285 -3.80 -6.75 -28.53
N ASP A 286 -4.13 -7.58 -29.53
CA ASP A 286 -3.62 -7.41 -30.89
C ASP A 286 -3.88 -5.99 -31.42
N GLY A 287 -2.83 -5.36 -31.94
CA GLY A 287 -2.88 -4.01 -32.50
C GLY A 287 -2.55 -2.88 -31.52
N TRP A 288 -2.35 -3.18 -30.23
CA TRP A 288 -1.75 -2.24 -29.29
C TRP A 288 -0.24 -2.08 -29.55
N SER A 289 0.32 -0.93 -29.18
CA SER A 289 1.75 -0.66 -29.30
C SER A 289 2.38 -0.40 -27.93
N VAL A 290 3.53 -1.02 -27.69
CA VAL A 290 4.32 -0.89 -26.46
C VAL A 290 5.73 -0.40 -26.82
N SER A 291 6.25 0.55 -26.05
CA SER A 291 7.63 1.04 -26.14
C SER A 291 8.21 1.21 -24.75
N THR A 292 9.44 0.74 -24.53
CA THR A 292 10.07 0.65 -23.21
C THR A 292 11.49 1.19 -23.23
N TYR A 293 11.90 1.85 -22.15
CA TYR A 293 13.18 2.55 -22.04
C TYR A 293 13.85 2.28 -20.69
N ALA A 294 15.16 2.10 -20.68
CA ALA A 294 15.99 2.03 -19.48
C ALA A 294 17.15 3.03 -19.62
N GLY A 295 17.31 3.93 -18.66
CA GLY A 295 18.30 5.02 -18.74
C GLY A 295 18.15 5.89 -20.01
N GLY A 296 16.93 6.01 -20.54
CA GLY A 296 16.63 6.73 -21.78
C GLY A 296 16.94 5.97 -23.08
N THR A 297 17.41 4.72 -23.01
CA THR A 297 17.65 3.87 -24.18
C THR A 297 16.47 2.93 -24.38
N GLU A 298 15.92 2.89 -25.60
CA GLU A 298 14.83 1.97 -25.95
C GLU A 298 15.33 0.51 -25.94
N PHE A 299 14.54 -0.39 -25.37
CA PHE A 299 14.87 -1.82 -25.32
C PHE A 299 13.63 -2.69 -25.52
N SER A 300 13.85 -3.96 -25.86
CA SER A 300 12.83 -5.01 -25.97
C SER A 300 13.36 -6.32 -25.41
N GLY A 301 12.61 -7.03 -24.57
CA GLY A 301 13.09 -8.24 -23.90
C GLY A 301 13.92 -7.87 -22.67
N THR A 302 15.22 -8.15 -22.68
CA THR A 302 16.11 -7.88 -21.54
C THR A 302 17.10 -6.77 -21.83
N THR A 303 17.36 -5.93 -20.84
CA THR A 303 18.44 -4.93 -20.84
C THR A 303 19.10 -4.86 -19.48
N ASP A 304 20.35 -4.43 -19.46
CA ASP A 304 21.08 -4.14 -18.24
C ASP A 304 21.09 -2.62 -17.99
N LEU A 305 20.89 -2.20 -16.75
CA LEU A 305 20.95 -0.81 -16.31
C LEU A 305 22.01 -0.65 -15.21
N PRO A 306 23.18 -0.07 -15.51
CA PRO A 306 24.17 0.24 -14.50
C PRO A 306 23.69 1.40 -13.63
N VAL A 307 23.77 1.23 -12.31
CA VAL A 307 23.37 2.24 -11.32
C VAL A 307 24.43 2.31 -10.22
N GLY A 308 25.01 3.50 -10.03
CA GLY A 308 26.02 3.72 -9.00
C GLY A 308 25.45 3.54 -7.58
N SER A 309 26.28 3.21 -6.60
CA SER A 309 25.86 3.12 -5.21
C SER A 309 25.21 4.42 -4.73
N GLY A 310 23.98 4.35 -4.22
CA GLY A 310 23.22 5.52 -3.79
C GLY A 310 22.63 6.35 -4.95
N GLU A 311 22.75 5.91 -6.19
CA GLU A 311 22.10 6.54 -7.34
C GLU A 311 20.80 5.81 -7.73
N THR A 312 20.06 6.44 -8.63
CA THR A 312 18.79 5.93 -9.15
C THR A 312 18.87 5.76 -10.66
N GLY A 313 18.45 4.59 -11.15
CA GLY A 313 18.20 4.33 -12.56
C GLY A 313 16.71 4.46 -12.91
N THR A 314 16.40 5.08 -14.03
CA THR A 314 15.01 5.27 -14.50
C THR A 314 14.64 4.25 -15.57
N VAL A 315 13.45 3.66 -15.43
CA VAL A 315 12.83 2.76 -16.42
C VAL A 315 11.43 3.28 -16.74
N SER A 316 11.06 3.30 -18.01
CA SER A 316 9.75 3.79 -18.43
C SER A 316 9.13 2.95 -19.54
N ALA A 317 7.80 3.00 -19.62
CA ALA A 317 6.98 2.34 -20.62
C ALA A 317 5.96 3.33 -21.18
N ALA A 318 5.63 3.18 -22.46
CA ALA A 318 4.46 3.80 -23.05
C ALA A 318 3.65 2.75 -23.81
N ILE A 319 2.34 2.80 -23.62
CA ILE A 319 1.34 1.92 -24.22
C ILE A 319 0.31 2.76 -24.99
N SER A 320 -0.11 2.29 -26.15
CA SER A 320 -1.25 2.89 -26.86
C SER A 320 -2.19 1.79 -27.35
N SER A 321 -3.49 1.99 -27.10
CA SER A 321 -4.54 1.11 -27.59
C SER A 321 -4.76 1.20 -29.09
N ASN A 322 -4.28 2.26 -29.73
CA ASN A 322 -4.56 2.56 -31.14
C ASN A 322 -6.07 2.51 -31.47
N GLY A 323 -6.91 2.92 -30.50
CA GLY A 323 -8.37 2.93 -30.62
C GLY A 323 -9.05 1.58 -30.45
N ILE A 324 -8.32 0.55 -30.04
CA ILE A 324 -8.83 -0.81 -29.84
C ILE A 324 -9.19 -0.98 -28.37
N ARG A 325 -10.46 -1.30 -28.08
CA ARG A 325 -10.93 -1.56 -26.72
C ARG A 325 -10.28 -2.82 -26.15
N GLY A 326 -9.91 -2.78 -24.88
CA GLY A 326 -9.30 -3.91 -24.18
C GLY A 326 -8.61 -3.51 -22.89
N ALA A 327 -8.07 -4.50 -22.19
CA ALA A 327 -7.18 -4.32 -21.06
C ALA A 327 -5.86 -5.03 -21.37
N GLY A 328 -4.75 -4.49 -20.88
CA GLY A 328 -3.43 -5.08 -21.05
C GLY A 328 -2.49 -4.69 -19.91
N LYS A 329 -1.38 -5.41 -19.81
CA LYS A 329 -0.34 -5.19 -18.81
C LYS A 329 1.06 -5.29 -19.41
N ILE A 330 1.99 -4.59 -18.79
CA ILE A 330 3.43 -4.71 -18.99
C ILE A 330 4.02 -5.10 -17.63
N ILE A 331 4.85 -6.14 -17.62
CA ILE A 331 5.51 -6.66 -16.43
C ILE A 331 7.01 -6.47 -16.62
N PHE A 332 7.65 -5.82 -15.66
CA PHE A 332 9.10 -5.72 -15.57
C PHE A 332 9.58 -6.62 -14.45
N TYR A 333 10.56 -7.47 -14.75
CA TYR A 333 11.30 -8.29 -13.80
C TYR A 333 12.67 -7.65 -13.61
N ILE A 334 13.02 -7.33 -12.37
CA ILE A 334 14.25 -6.62 -12.01
C ILE A 334 15.06 -7.54 -11.09
N SER A 335 16.29 -7.80 -11.46
CA SER A 335 17.21 -8.62 -10.67
C SER A 335 18.60 -8.00 -10.61
N SER A 336 19.32 -8.29 -9.54
CA SER A 336 20.76 -8.05 -9.45
C SER A 336 21.51 -9.37 -9.67
N PRO A 337 22.59 -9.41 -10.46
CA PRO A 337 23.43 -10.60 -10.60
C PRO A 337 24.13 -10.98 -9.29
N HIS A 338 24.15 -10.08 -8.30
CA HIS A 338 24.79 -10.28 -7.00
C HIS A 338 23.80 -10.65 -5.88
N ILE A 339 22.50 -10.57 -6.14
CA ILE A 339 21.42 -10.93 -5.20
C ILE A 339 20.65 -12.09 -5.82
N THR A 340 21.06 -13.32 -5.50
CA THR A 340 20.58 -14.53 -6.20
C THR A 340 19.16 -14.95 -5.85
N ASP A 341 18.62 -14.43 -4.76
CA ASP A 341 17.37 -14.90 -4.15
C ASP A 341 16.28 -13.81 -4.19
N THR A 342 16.49 -12.74 -4.96
CA THR A 342 15.58 -11.59 -5.00
C THR A 342 15.40 -11.12 -6.43
N GLU A 343 14.18 -11.24 -6.92
CA GLU A 343 13.67 -10.60 -8.13
C GLU A 343 12.51 -9.70 -7.68
N ASP A 344 12.50 -8.46 -8.13
CA ASP A 344 11.40 -7.53 -7.92
C ASP A 344 10.60 -7.40 -9.21
N THR A 345 9.31 -7.10 -9.09
CA THR A 345 8.40 -7.02 -10.24
C THR A 345 7.65 -5.70 -10.22
N VAL A 346 7.67 -4.98 -11.35
CA VAL A 346 6.82 -3.80 -11.55
C VAL A 346 5.79 -4.10 -12.61
N VAL A 347 4.51 -3.94 -12.26
CA VAL A 347 3.40 -4.19 -13.19
C VAL A 347 2.70 -2.89 -13.54
N PHE A 348 2.69 -2.55 -14.83
CA PHE A 348 1.93 -1.45 -15.39
C PHE A 348 0.70 -1.99 -16.12
N ARG A 349 -0.51 -1.63 -15.68
CA ARG A 349 -1.77 -2.08 -16.26
C ARG A 349 -2.51 -0.93 -16.94
N PHE A 350 -3.18 -1.22 -18.05
CA PHE A 350 -3.88 -0.22 -18.86
C PHE A 350 -5.25 -0.74 -19.31
N ASN A 351 -6.28 0.09 -19.14
CA ASN A 351 -7.66 -0.18 -19.57
C ASN A 351 -8.07 0.84 -20.64
N ALA A 352 -8.35 0.37 -21.86
CA ALA A 352 -8.98 1.14 -22.92
C ALA A 352 -10.43 0.68 -23.08
N GLY A 353 -11.33 1.21 -22.25
CA GLY A 353 -12.78 1.04 -22.42
C GLY A 353 -13.34 -0.34 -22.06
N ALA A 354 -12.75 -1.09 -21.14
CA ALA A 354 -13.45 -2.16 -20.44
C ALA A 354 -14.43 -1.57 -19.42
N ASN A 355 -15.68 -2.01 -19.47
CA ASN A 355 -16.75 -1.53 -18.58
C ASN A 355 -17.03 -2.50 -17.42
N VAL A 356 -16.45 -3.71 -17.47
CA VAL A 356 -16.60 -4.73 -16.43
C VAL A 356 -15.27 -4.92 -15.73
N LEU A 357 -15.29 -5.00 -14.41
CA LEU A 357 -14.17 -5.40 -13.58
C LEU A 357 -14.42 -6.82 -13.05
N LEU A 358 -13.46 -7.72 -13.20
CA LEU A 358 -13.40 -9.01 -12.51
C LEU A 358 -12.34 -8.90 -11.41
N VAL A 359 -12.79 -8.85 -10.16
CA VAL A 359 -11.95 -8.89 -8.96
C VAL A 359 -11.79 -10.34 -8.53
N ASP A 360 -10.55 -10.78 -8.48
CA ASP A 360 -10.11 -12.10 -8.08
C ASP A 360 -9.53 -12.03 -6.67
N ASP A 361 -10.32 -12.44 -5.69
CA ASP A 361 -10.10 -12.31 -4.24
C ASP A 361 -10.12 -13.68 -3.56
N ASP A 362 -9.45 -14.66 -4.17
CA ASP A 362 -9.49 -16.07 -3.75
C ASP A 362 -8.17 -16.62 -3.20
N GLU A 363 -7.25 -15.74 -2.79
CA GLU A 363 -5.93 -16.08 -2.26
C GLU A 363 -5.05 -16.89 -3.25
N GLY A 364 -5.22 -16.67 -4.57
CA GLY A 364 -4.47 -17.35 -5.63
C GLY A 364 -5.06 -18.70 -6.04
N GLY A 365 -6.35 -18.90 -5.77
CA GLY A 365 -7.14 -19.96 -6.35
C GLY A 365 -7.28 -19.77 -7.87
N PRO A 366 -7.68 -20.83 -8.61
CA PRO A 366 -7.85 -20.74 -10.06
C PRO A 366 -9.34 -20.58 -10.44
N TYR A 367 -10.16 -19.91 -9.63
CA TYR A 367 -11.62 -19.88 -9.84
C TYR A 367 -12.09 -18.77 -10.79
N GLU A 368 -11.31 -17.71 -10.93
CA GLU A 368 -11.45 -16.62 -11.89
C GLU A 368 -11.61 -17.12 -13.33
N GLN A 369 -11.00 -18.25 -13.68
CA GLN A 369 -11.06 -18.83 -15.03
C GLN A 369 -12.51 -19.09 -15.51
N TRP A 370 -13.43 -19.42 -14.60
CA TRP A 370 -14.84 -19.67 -14.93
C TRP A 370 -15.58 -18.37 -15.30
N PHE A 371 -15.24 -17.28 -14.63
CA PHE A 371 -15.74 -15.94 -14.93
C PHE A 371 -15.15 -15.42 -16.23
N MET A 372 -13.82 -15.52 -16.38
CA MET A 372 -13.11 -15.14 -17.61
C MET A 372 -13.71 -15.83 -18.83
N GLN A 373 -13.83 -17.17 -18.78
CA GLN A 373 -14.38 -17.95 -19.88
C GLN A 373 -15.82 -17.54 -20.23
N SER A 374 -16.63 -17.19 -19.23
CA SER A 374 -18.01 -16.74 -19.43
C SER A 374 -18.06 -15.36 -20.09
N LEU A 375 -17.24 -14.41 -19.61
CA LEU A 375 -17.13 -13.07 -20.17
C LEU A 375 -16.63 -13.10 -21.63
N GLU A 376 -15.62 -13.92 -21.90
CA GLU A 376 -15.09 -14.16 -23.25
C GLU A 376 -16.15 -14.75 -24.19
N ASN A 377 -16.89 -15.78 -23.75
CA ASN A 377 -17.97 -16.39 -24.53
C ASN A 377 -19.09 -15.40 -24.88
N LEU A 378 -19.32 -14.41 -24.01
CA LEU A 378 -20.28 -13.33 -24.22
C LEU A 378 -19.70 -12.17 -25.05
N GLY A 379 -18.39 -12.18 -25.34
CA GLY A 379 -17.70 -11.08 -26.01
C GLY A 379 -17.64 -9.80 -25.17
N ILE A 380 -17.70 -9.93 -23.85
CA ILE A 380 -17.63 -8.80 -22.91
C ILE A 380 -16.16 -8.49 -22.64
N VAL A 381 -15.77 -7.24 -22.88
CA VAL A 381 -14.44 -6.75 -22.52
C VAL A 381 -14.42 -6.41 -21.03
N TYR A 382 -13.51 -7.02 -20.29
CA TYR A 382 -13.34 -6.82 -18.86
C TYR A 382 -11.90 -6.50 -18.49
N TYR A 383 -11.73 -5.91 -17.32
CA TYR A 383 -10.46 -5.73 -16.66
C TYR A 383 -10.33 -6.76 -15.54
N TYR A 384 -9.21 -7.47 -15.48
CA TYR A 384 -8.91 -8.44 -14.43
C TYR A 384 -8.07 -7.80 -13.33
N TYR A 385 -8.49 -7.98 -12.09
CA TYR A 385 -7.85 -7.43 -10.89
C TYR A 385 -7.58 -8.55 -9.90
N ASP A 386 -6.31 -8.94 -9.81
CA ASP A 386 -5.81 -9.86 -8.79
C ASP A 386 -5.66 -9.09 -7.47
N HIS A 387 -6.60 -9.33 -6.55
CA HIS A 387 -6.63 -8.68 -5.25
C HIS A 387 -5.46 -9.12 -4.37
N THR A 388 -5.08 -10.40 -4.42
CA THR A 388 -3.95 -10.93 -3.63
C THR A 388 -2.65 -10.22 -3.99
N ALA A 389 -2.43 -9.97 -5.29
CA ALA A 389 -1.22 -9.30 -5.77
C ALA A 389 -1.27 -7.77 -5.67
N ALA A 390 -2.44 -7.15 -5.83
CA ALA A 390 -2.58 -5.69 -5.91
C ALA A 390 -3.06 -5.03 -4.59
N GLY A 391 -3.54 -5.84 -3.65
CA GLY A 391 -4.23 -5.39 -2.45
C GLY A 391 -5.63 -4.85 -2.72
N PRO A 392 -6.31 -4.34 -1.67
CA PRO A 392 -7.67 -3.83 -1.76
C PRO A 392 -7.82 -2.68 -2.77
N PRO A 393 -8.76 -2.75 -3.74
CA PRO A 393 -9.04 -1.65 -4.67
C PRO A 393 -9.64 -0.45 -3.94
N THR A 394 -9.53 0.75 -4.52
CA THR A 394 -10.24 1.94 -4.00
C THR A 394 -11.65 2.07 -4.60
N GLY A 395 -12.54 2.77 -3.90
CA GLY A 395 -13.88 3.06 -4.45
C GLY A 395 -13.84 3.84 -5.76
N ASP A 396 -12.92 4.80 -5.90
CA ASP A 396 -12.69 5.55 -7.15
C ASP A 396 -12.20 4.67 -8.29
N PHE A 397 -11.46 3.60 -7.98
CA PHE A 397 -11.09 2.59 -8.97
C PHE A 397 -12.32 1.81 -9.43
N LEU A 398 -13.14 1.30 -8.50
CA LEU A 398 -14.36 0.56 -8.83
C LEU A 398 -15.35 1.40 -9.66
N ASN A 399 -15.47 2.70 -9.35
CA ASN A 399 -16.36 3.64 -10.06
C ASN A 399 -16.01 3.87 -11.54
N GLN A 400 -14.87 3.35 -12.02
CA GLN A 400 -14.51 3.38 -13.44
C GLN A 400 -15.23 2.31 -14.26
N PHE A 401 -15.94 1.39 -13.60
CA PHE A 401 -16.59 0.23 -14.21
C PHE A 401 -18.10 0.27 -13.98
N ASP A 402 -18.86 -0.04 -15.04
CA ASP A 402 -20.31 -0.16 -14.99
C ASP A 402 -20.76 -1.36 -14.14
N LEU A 403 -19.95 -2.42 -14.11
CA LEU A 403 -20.19 -3.64 -13.35
C LEU A 403 -18.90 -4.14 -12.70
N VAL A 404 -18.96 -4.44 -11.42
CA VAL A 404 -17.92 -5.17 -10.69
C VAL A 404 -18.42 -6.58 -10.41
N ILE A 405 -17.66 -7.58 -10.86
CA ILE A 405 -17.80 -8.99 -10.51
C ILE A 405 -16.70 -9.27 -9.49
N TRP A 406 -17.08 -9.65 -8.27
CA TRP A 406 -16.16 -9.95 -7.18
C TRP A 406 -16.34 -11.40 -6.77
N GLN A 407 -15.25 -12.16 -6.83
CA GLN A 407 -15.25 -13.58 -6.53
C GLN A 407 -14.22 -13.86 -5.42
N THR A 408 -14.56 -14.72 -4.46
CA THR A 408 -13.67 -15.07 -3.33
C THR A 408 -13.25 -16.54 -3.29
N GLY A 409 -13.48 -17.28 -4.38
CA GLY A 409 -13.13 -18.68 -4.54
C GLY A 409 -13.61 -19.59 -3.42
N THR A 410 -12.66 -20.13 -2.64
CA THR A 410 -12.92 -21.03 -1.49
C THR A 410 -12.66 -20.39 -0.14
N ASP A 411 -12.35 -19.10 -0.09
CA ASP A 411 -12.03 -18.45 1.17
C ASP A 411 -13.26 -18.43 2.09
N TYR A 412 -12.98 -18.66 3.38
CA TYR A 412 -13.93 -18.71 4.49
C TYR A 412 -13.40 -17.98 5.74
N TYR A 413 -12.12 -17.61 5.77
CA TYR A 413 -11.45 -17.05 6.94
C TYR A 413 -11.11 -15.57 6.74
N TYR A 414 -10.84 -15.12 5.51
CA TYR A 414 -10.52 -13.71 5.20
C TYR A 414 -11.29 -13.16 4.00
N VAL A 415 -12.53 -13.62 3.83
CA VAL A 415 -13.37 -13.43 2.63
C VAL A 415 -13.51 -11.98 2.14
N ILE A 416 -13.42 -11.02 3.06
CA ILE A 416 -13.40 -9.60 2.73
C ILE A 416 -12.70 -8.84 3.86
N VAL A 417 -11.87 -7.84 3.52
CA VAL A 417 -11.21 -6.98 4.51
C VAL A 417 -11.84 -5.58 4.62
N ALA A 418 -11.40 -4.80 5.61
CA ALA A 418 -11.98 -3.48 5.90
C ALA A 418 -11.92 -2.51 4.71
N ASN A 419 -10.82 -2.50 3.96
CA ASN A 419 -10.65 -1.63 2.81
C ASN A 419 -11.55 -2.03 1.63
N ASP A 420 -11.81 -3.32 1.43
CA ASP A 420 -12.76 -3.79 0.42
C ASP A 420 -14.18 -3.32 0.74
N MET A 421 -14.59 -3.44 2.02
CA MET A 421 -15.88 -2.91 2.45
C MET A 421 -15.96 -1.41 2.17
N ILE A 422 -14.92 -0.63 2.44
CA ILE A 422 -14.90 0.82 2.14
C ILE A 422 -15.08 1.06 0.63
N ALA A 423 -14.32 0.36 -0.21
CA ALA A 423 -14.39 0.50 -1.66
C ALA A 423 -15.76 0.12 -2.22
N ILE A 424 -16.30 -1.02 -1.79
CA ILE A 424 -17.63 -1.51 -2.18
C ILE A 424 -18.73 -0.56 -1.72
N ARG A 425 -18.65 -0.01 -0.49
CA ARG A 425 -19.60 1.00 -0.02
C ARG A 425 -19.61 2.21 -0.94
N THR A 426 -18.43 2.78 -1.21
CA THR A 426 -18.30 3.93 -2.10
C THR A 426 -18.84 3.64 -3.50
N TYR A 427 -18.56 2.45 -4.05
CA TYR A 427 -19.04 2.04 -5.36
C TYR A 427 -20.57 1.92 -5.42
N LEU A 428 -21.16 1.22 -4.45
CA LEU A 428 -22.62 1.03 -4.37
C LEU A 428 -23.37 2.33 -4.04
N ASP A 429 -22.81 3.17 -3.17
CA ASP A 429 -23.38 4.49 -2.83
C ASP A 429 -23.39 5.43 -4.03
N ASN A 430 -22.45 5.26 -4.97
CA ASN A 430 -22.39 5.98 -6.24
C ASN A 430 -23.25 5.34 -7.35
N GLY A 431 -23.99 4.27 -7.04
CA GLY A 431 -24.92 3.62 -7.97
C GLY A 431 -24.28 2.56 -8.87
N GLY A 432 -23.09 2.08 -8.51
CA GLY A 432 -22.43 0.96 -9.19
C GLY A 432 -23.21 -0.36 -9.07
N ALA A 433 -22.96 -1.28 -10.01
CA ALA A 433 -23.56 -2.62 -10.01
C ALA A 433 -22.55 -3.67 -9.57
N LEU A 434 -22.86 -4.43 -8.51
CA LEU A 434 -21.99 -5.48 -7.97
C LEU A 434 -22.64 -6.86 -8.15
N TYR A 435 -21.86 -7.81 -8.67
CA TYR A 435 -22.11 -9.24 -8.55
C TYR A 435 -21.05 -9.84 -7.62
N PHE A 436 -21.45 -10.30 -6.44
CA PHE A 436 -20.55 -10.87 -5.44
C PHE A 436 -20.78 -12.38 -5.32
N SER A 437 -19.73 -13.18 -5.50
CA SER A 437 -19.77 -14.64 -5.44
C SER A 437 -18.81 -15.16 -4.38
N SER A 438 -19.36 -15.81 -3.35
CA SER A 438 -18.57 -16.39 -2.27
C SER A 438 -19.34 -17.55 -1.65
N PRO A 439 -18.68 -18.68 -1.33
CA PRO A 439 -19.33 -19.79 -0.65
C PRO A 439 -19.68 -19.46 0.80
N GLU A 440 -18.84 -18.67 1.48
CA GLU A 440 -18.83 -18.58 2.96
C GLU A 440 -18.85 -17.14 3.50
N ILE A 441 -19.15 -16.13 2.67
CA ILE A 441 -19.23 -14.74 3.16
C ILE A 441 -20.26 -14.55 4.29
N GLY A 442 -21.40 -15.25 4.23
CA GLY A 442 -22.42 -15.21 5.27
C GLY A 442 -21.94 -15.83 6.58
N TYR A 443 -21.28 -16.98 6.52
CA TYR A 443 -20.62 -17.62 7.65
C TYR A 443 -19.55 -16.70 8.26
N TYR A 444 -18.63 -16.21 7.43
CA TYR A 444 -17.54 -15.32 7.84
C TYR A 444 -18.05 -14.10 8.60
N VAL A 445 -19.01 -13.34 8.04
CA VAL A 445 -19.49 -12.11 8.70
C VAL A 445 -20.34 -12.35 9.96
N ASN A 446 -20.87 -13.56 10.17
CA ASN A 446 -21.69 -13.88 11.34
C ASN A 446 -20.94 -14.55 12.49
N GLU A 447 -19.97 -15.42 12.17
CA GLU A 447 -19.22 -16.17 13.18
C GLU A 447 -17.80 -15.61 13.40
N GLY A 448 -17.16 -15.03 12.36
CA GLY A 448 -15.76 -14.57 12.39
C GLY A 448 -15.56 -13.06 12.39
N GLY A 449 -16.31 -12.30 11.57
CA GLY A 449 -16.04 -10.88 11.28
C GLY A 449 -16.57 -9.88 12.32
N GLY A 450 -17.51 -10.27 13.17
CA GLY A 450 -18.06 -9.39 14.20
C GLY A 450 -19.10 -8.36 13.69
N THR A 451 -19.46 -7.40 14.57
CA THR A 451 -20.69 -6.59 14.36
C THR A 451 -20.62 -5.68 13.12
N ALA A 452 -19.47 -5.08 12.82
CA ALA A 452 -19.32 -4.17 11.68
C ALA A 452 -19.50 -4.88 10.33
N TYR A 453 -18.94 -6.08 10.18
CA TYR A 453 -19.05 -6.91 8.98
C TYR A 453 -20.48 -7.41 8.79
N ARG A 454 -21.14 -7.84 9.88
CA ARG A 454 -22.56 -8.20 9.82
C ARG A 454 -23.44 -7.02 9.41
N THR A 455 -23.18 -5.82 9.94
CA THR A 455 -23.94 -4.62 9.52
C THR A 455 -23.71 -4.32 8.04
N PHE A 456 -22.47 -4.37 7.56
CA PHE A 456 -22.16 -4.21 6.13
C PHE A 456 -22.92 -5.23 5.26
N TYR A 457 -22.88 -6.51 5.64
CA TYR A 457 -23.58 -7.57 4.91
C TYR A 457 -25.09 -7.34 4.82
N ASN A 458 -25.72 -6.92 5.93
CA ASN A 458 -27.16 -6.62 5.95
C ASN A 458 -27.52 -5.33 5.20
N ASP A 459 -26.68 -4.29 5.27
CA ASP A 459 -27.00 -2.97 4.71
C ASP A 459 -26.64 -2.86 3.21
N TYR A 460 -25.51 -3.43 2.79
CA TYR A 460 -24.95 -3.31 1.44
C TYR A 460 -25.06 -4.58 0.60
N PHE A 461 -24.99 -5.79 1.17
CA PHE A 461 -25.34 -7.00 0.40
C PHE A 461 -26.84 -7.31 0.51
N LYS A 462 -27.52 -6.65 1.45
CA LYS A 462 -28.96 -6.81 1.68
C LYS A 462 -29.35 -8.28 1.86
N ALA A 463 -28.47 -9.02 2.53
CA ALA A 463 -28.63 -10.42 2.85
C ALA A 463 -28.55 -10.63 4.36
N THR A 464 -29.34 -11.59 4.84
CA THR A 464 -29.25 -12.14 6.20
C THR A 464 -28.74 -13.56 6.07
N TYR A 465 -27.72 -13.94 6.84
CA TYR A 465 -27.24 -15.31 6.90
C TYR A 465 -28.21 -16.17 7.72
N GLU A 466 -28.61 -17.32 7.20
CA GLU A 466 -29.55 -18.24 7.84
C GLU A 466 -28.90 -19.56 8.25
N GLY A 467 -27.74 -19.88 7.67
CA GLY A 467 -26.90 -20.99 8.07
C GLY A 467 -25.97 -21.46 6.97
N ASP A 468 -25.02 -22.28 7.39
CA ASP A 468 -23.98 -22.85 6.57
C ASP A 468 -24.42 -24.22 6.01
N ASN A 469 -23.78 -24.61 4.90
CA ASN A 469 -23.87 -25.90 4.26
C ASN A 469 -25.29 -26.26 3.83
N ALA A 470 -25.75 -25.58 2.77
CA ALA A 470 -27.01 -25.89 2.13
C ALA A 470 -27.13 -27.40 1.78
N SER A 471 -28.36 -27.91 1.85
CA SER A 471 -28.66 -29.35 1.76
C SER A 471 -28.44 -29.97 0.37
N THR A 472 -28.18 -29.15 -0.64
CA THR A 472 -27.95 -29.55 -2.03
C THR A 472 -26.92 -28.63 -2.69
N ARG A 473 -26.40 -29.05 -3.85
CA ARG A 473 -25.53 -28.26 -4.74
C ARG A 473 -26.19 -28.00 -6.09
N SER A 474 -27.52 -28.11 -6.14
CA SER A 474 -28.32 -27.79 -7.32
C SER A 474 -29.09 -26.50 -7.04
N VAL A 475 -28.95 -25.53 -7.93
CA VAL A 475 -29.54 -24.20 -7.82
C VAL A 475 -30.55 -24.00 -8.95
N VAL A 476 -31.67 -23.37 -8.64
CA VAL A 476 -32.73 -23.04 -9.59
C VAL A 476 -33.13 -21.58 -9.47
N GLY A 477 -33.51 -20.99 -10.59
CA GLY A 477 -34.03 -19.64 -10.68
C GLY A 477 -35.44 -19.48 -10.14
N VAL A 478 -35.70 -18.35 -9.48
CA VAL A 478 -37.06 -17.95 -9.10
C VAL A 478 -37.83 -17.55 -10.36
N SER A 479 -38.99 -18.16 -10.58
CA SER A 479 -39.77 -17.92 -11.81
C SER A 479 -40.25 -16.47 -11.92
N GLY A 480 -40.05 -15.87 -13.08
CA GLY A 480 -40.39 -14.48 -13.36
C GLY A 480 -39.39 -13.44 -12.84
N ASP A 481 -38.28 -13.86 -12.21
CA ASP A 481 -37.18 -12.97 -11.88
C ASP A 481 -36.39 -12.56 -13.14
N PRO A 482 -36.03 -11.27 -13.33
CA PRO A 482 -35.37 -10.78 -14.54
C PRO A 482 -33.99 -11.41 -14.83
N ILE A 483 -33.28 -11.91 -13.82
CA ILE A 483 -31.97 -12.55 -14.00
C ILE A 483 -31.94 -14.01 -13.51
N GLY A 484 -32.92 -14.42 -12.71
CA GLY A 484 -33.06 -15.80 -12.25
C GLY A 484 -33.88 -16.71 -13.17
N ASP A 485 -34.92 -16.20 -13.84
CA ASP A 485 -35.93 -17.06 -14.47
C ASP A 485 -35.35 -18.06 -15.48
N GLY A 486 -35.71 -19.33 -15.31
CA GLY A 486 -35.27 -20.42 -16.18
C GLY A 486 -33.86 -20.98 -15.91
N LEU A 487 -33.10 -20.42 -14.97
CA LEU A 487 -31.80 -20.97 -14.57
C LEU A 487 -31.96 -22.30 -13.82
N SER A 488 -31.10 -23.27 -14.15
CA SER A 488 -30.94 -24.53 -13.43
C SER A 488 -29.53 -25.05 -13.67
N PHE A 489 -28.75 -25.15 -12.61
CA PHE A 489 -27.33 -25.52 -12.69
C PHE A 489 -26.85 -26.20 -11.40
N SER A 490 -25.71 -26.89 -11.48
CA SER A 490 -25.01 -27.41 -10.31
C SER A 490 -23.81 -26.54 -9.93
N ILE A 491 -23.56 -26.39 -8.63
CA ILE A 491 -22.38 -25.69 -8.09
C ILE A 491 -21.26 -26.64 -7.64
N SER A 492 -21.40 -27.95 -7.86
CA SER A 492 -20.41 -29.00 -7.51
C SER A 492 -19.93 -29.75 -8.77
N GLY A 493 -19.17 -29.05 -9.62
CA GLY A 493 -18.67 -29.56 -10.88
C GLY A 493 -19.68 -29.50 -12.03
N GLY A 494 -19.20 -29.70 -13.26
CA GLY A 494 -20.00 -29.54 -14.48
C GLY A 494 -20.24 -28.07 -14.80
N ASP A 495 -21.38 -27.53 -14.38
CA ASP A 495 -21.76 -26.14 -14.62
C ASP A 495 -21.09 -25.15 -13.64
N GLY A 496 -20.48 -25.66 -12.55
CA GLY A 496 -19.83 -24.86 -11.52
C GLY A 496 -18.39 -25.32 -11.24
N ALA A 497 -17.64 -24.47 -10.55
CA ALA A 497 -16.20 -24.62 -10.31
C ALA A 497 -15.80 -25.70 -9.29
N ASP A 498 -16.77 -26.44 -8.73
CA ASP A 498 -16.57 -27.49 -7.72
C ASP A 498 -15.88 -27.00 -6.43
N ASN A 499 -16.12 -25.74 -6.08
CA ASN A 499 -15.46 -25.04 -4.98
C ASN A 499 -16.43 -24.61 -3.85
N GLN A 500 -17.70 -24.98 -3.98
CA GLN A 500 -18.78 -24.64 -3.06
C GLN A 500 -18.98 -25.76 -2.03
N ASN A 501 -17.98 -26.02 -1.19
CA ASN A 501 -17.98 -27.13 -0.23
C ASN A 501 -18.99 -26.94 0.90
N TYR A 502 -19.13 -25.72 1.39
CA TYR A 502 -20.02 -25.34 2.49
C TYR A 502 -20.78 -24.07 2.09
N PRO A 503 -21.70 -24.16 1.11
CA PRO A 503 -22.32 -22.96 0.57
C PRO A 503 -23.39 -22.46 1.54
N ASP A 504 -23.33 -21.18 1.85
CA ASP A 504 -24.28 -20.51 2.71
C ASP A 504 -25.69 -20.50 2.12
N TYR A 505 -26.69 -20.47 3.01
CA TYR A 505 -28.05 -20.09 2.63
C TYR A 505 -28.50 -18.85 3.41
N ILE A 506 -29.25 -18.02 2.71
CA ILE A 506 -29.49 -16.63 3.11
C ILE A 506 -30.97 -16.26 3.00
N SER A 507 -31.36 -15.12 3.58
CA SER A 507 -32.67 -14.48 3.42
C SER A 507 -32.51 -13.05 2.92
N PRO A 508 -33.51 -12.48 2.23
CA PRO A 508 -33.48 -11.09 1.84
C PRO A 508 -33.71 -10.15 3.04
N THR A 509 -33.06 -9.00 3.03
CA THR A 509 -33.30 -7.88 3.95
C THR A 509 -33.16 -6.55 3.21
N GLY A 510 -33.51 -5.41 3.83
CA GLY A 510 -33.24 -4.08 3.24
C GLY A 510 -33.88 -3.80 1.86
N GLY A 511 -34.91 -4.56 1.47
CA GLY A 511 -35.58 -4.45 0.17
C GLY A 511 -34.94 -5.25 -0.97
N SER A 512 -34.01 -6.18 -0.69
CA SER A 512 -33.62 -7.20 -1.66
C SER A 512 -34.73 -8.24 -1.86
N VAL A 513 -34.57 -9.05 -2.89
CA VAL A 513 -35.43 -10.19 -3.22
C VAL A 513 -34.58 -11.42 -3.52
N VAL A 514 -35.11 -12.60 -3.21
CA VAL A 514 -34.50 -13.86 -3.64
C VAL A 514 -34.64 -14.02 -5.14
N PHE A 515 -33.57 -14.42 -5.83
CA PHE A 515 -33.62 -14.76 -7.25
C PHE A 515 -33.09 -16.15 -7.59
N LEU A 516 -32.36 -16.80 -6.67
CA LEU A 516 -31.91 -18.18 -6.78
C LEU A 516 -32.23 -18.98 -5.51
N ASP A 517 -32.74 -20.20 -5.69
CA ASP A 517 -33.08 -21.15 -4.64
C ASP A 517 -32.22 -22.42 -4.73
N TYR A 518 -31.91 -23.03 -3.59
CA TYR A 518 -31.43 -24.40 -3.56
C TYR A 518 -32.58 -25.37 -3.87
N SER A 519 -32.39 -26.24 -4.87
CA SER A 519 -33.46 -27.09 -5.39
C SER A 519 -34.04 -28.03 -4.32
N GLY A 520 -35.36 -28.14 -4.27
CA GLY A 520 -36.05 -29.12 -3.41
C GLY A 520 -36.12 -28.78 -1.92
N GLY A 521 -35.69 -27.58 -1.52
CA GLY A 521 -35.74 -27.07 -0.15
C GLY A 521 -36.38 -25.69 -0.01
N THR A 522 -36.20 -25.07 1.15
CA THR A 522 -36.60 -23.68 1.46
C THR A 522 -35.38 -22.77 1.69
N GLN A 523 -34.20 -23.24 1.29
CA GLN A 523 -32.93 -22.52 1.45
C GLN A 523 -32.69 -21.67 0.20
N HIS A 524 -32.34 -20.40 0.36
CA HIS A 524 -32.09 -19.50 -0.76
C HIS A 524 -30.59 -19.37 -1.02
N ALA A 525 -30.21 -19.40 -2.30
CA ALA A 525 -28.81 -19.38 -2.74
C ALA A 525 -28.32 -17.97 -3.06
N ALA A 526 -29.20 -17.07 -3.52
CA ALA A 526 -28.80 -15.70 -3.82
C ALA A 526 -29.96 -14.69 -3.71
N VAL A 527 -29.61 -13.46 -3.32
CA VAL A 527 -30.49 -12.30 -3.31
C VAL A 527 -29.96 -11.21 -4.25
N ARG A 528 -30.86 -10.38 -4.75
CA ARG A 528 -30.52 -9.19 -5.54
C ARG A 528 -31.30 -7.99 -5.03
N TYR A 529 -30.84 -6.79 -5.34
CA TYR A 529 -31.59 -5.56 -5.05
C TYR A 529 -32.93 -5.57 -5.79
N GLY A 530 -34.00 -5.15 -5.11
CA GLY A 530 -35.37 -5.24 -5.62
C GLY A 530 -35.78 -4.16 -6.62
N GLY A 531 -34.97 -3.10 -6.82
CA GLY A 531 -35.29 -1.97 -7.68
C GLY A 531 -34.06 -1.27 -8.22
#